data_AF-A0AAP1RB15-F1
#
_entry.id   AF-A0AAP1RB15-F1
#
_cell.length_a   1.000
_cell.length_b   1.000
_cell.length_c   1.000
_cell.angle_alpha   90.00
_cell.angle_beta   90.00
_cell.angle_gamma   90.00
#
_symmetry.space_group_name_H-M   'P 1'
#
loop_
_entity.id
_entity.type
_entity.pdbx_description
1 polymer ?
#
loop_
_entity_poly.entity_id
_entity_poly.type
_entity_poly.pdbx_seq_one_letter_code
_entity_poly.pdbx_strand_id
1 'polypeptide(L)'
;MGELLAEFLSRNPHQKFTQPGEFIGPFPSGAPAIFAAQVAKLSHRAIFFGCVGNDDFARLIIERLRHEGVITDGIHVMNNAVTGTAFVSYQNPQLRDFVFNIPNSACGLFTAEHIDKDLLKQCNHLHIVGSSLFSFR
;
A
#
# COMPACT_ATOMS: atom_id res chain seq x y z
N MET A 1 0.69 -10.31 -0.51
CA MET A 1 1.93 -9.52 -0.72
C MET A 1 1.66 -8.46 -1.77
N GLY A 2 2.42 -7.37 -1.79
CA GLY A 2 2.33 -6.36 -2.85
C GLY A 2 2.51 -4.92 -2.35
N GLU A 3 1.84 -3.98 -3.01
CA GLU A 3 2.01 -2.54 -2.77
C GLU A 3 1.42 -2.05 -1.44
N LEU A 4 2.11 -1.08 -0.85
CA LEU A 4 1.73 -0.32 0.34
C LEU A 4 1.81 1.17 -0.01
N LEU A 5 0.72 1.91 0.15
CA LEU A 5 0.71 3.32 -0.26
C LEU A 5 -0.13 4.20 0.66
N ALA A 6 0.20 5.49 0.66
CA ALA A 6 -0.63 6.53 1.25
C ALA A 6 -1.57 7.14 0.19
N GLU A 7 -2.84 7.22 0.50
CA GLU A 7 -3.87 7.76 -0.38
C GLU A 7 -4.32 9.15 0.07
N PHE A 8 -4.53 10.04 -0.90
CA PHE A 8 -5.00 11.41 -0.72
C PHE A 8 -6.24 11.64 -1.57
N LEU A 9 -7.33 12.03 -0.94
CA LEU A 9 -8.61 12.25 -1.60
C LEU A 9 -8.84 13.74 -1.83
N SER A 10 -9.26 14.14 -3.02
CA SER A 10 -9.71 15.51 -3.27
C SER A 10 -10.84 15.87 -2.30
N ARG A 11 -10.76 17.04 -1.65
CA ARG A 11 -11.81 17.48 -0.73
C ARG A 11 -13.15 17.72 -1.44
N ASN A 12 -13.10 18.28 -2.64
CA ASN A 12 -14.28 18.67 -3.40
C ASN A 12 -14.52 17.72 -4.59
N PRO A 13 -15.79 17.38 -4.91
CA PRO A 13 -16.13 16.71 -6.16
C PRO A 13 -15.69 17.53 -7.37
N HIS A 14 -15.38 16.86 -8.47
CA HIS A 14 -14.92 17.43 -9.75
C HIS A 14 -13.62 18.24 -9.66
N GLN A 15 -12.87 18.17 -8.55
CA GLN A 15 -11.58 18.84 -8.42
C GLN A 15 -10.58 18.29 -9.44
N LYS A 16 -9.95 19.14 -10.24
CA LYS A 16 -8.98 18.72 -11.26
C LYS A 16 -7.56 18.77 -10.70
N PHE A 17 -6.72 17.80 -11.04
CA PHE A 17 -5.29 17.82 -10.69
C PHE A 17 -4.51 18.97 -11.35
N THR A 18 -5.05 19.58 -12.41
CA THR A 18 -4.45 20.72 -13.11
C THR A 18 -4.78 22.07 -12.48
N GLN A 19 -5.48 22.09 -11.35
CA GLN A 19 -5.87 23.30 -10.63
C GLN A 19 -5.55 23.14 -9.13
N PRO A 20 -5.23 24.22 -8.41
CA PRO A 20 -5.07 24.16 -6.97
C PRO A 20 -6.34 23.64 -6.29
N GLY A 21 -6.17 22.83 -5.26
CA GLY A 21 -7.26 22.26 -4.50
C GLY A 21 -6.76 21.58 -3.24
N GLU A 22 -7.68 21.29 -2.31
CA GLU A 22 -7.36 20.66 -1.04
C GLU A 22 -7.45 19.13 -1.16
N PHE A 23 -6.57 18.44 -0.44
CA PHE A 23 -6.57 16.99 -0.32
C PHE A 23 -6.69 16.59 1.15
N ILE A 24 -7.43 15.52 1.41
CA ILE A 24 -7.60 14.91 2.73
C ILE A 24 -6.79 13.61 2.74
N GLY A 25 -5.98 13.43 3.78
CA GLY A 25 -5.10 12.28 3.96
C GLY A 25 -3.89 12.64 4.84
N PRO A 26 -2.86 11.80 4.89
CA PRO A 26 -2.74 10.49 4.21
C PRO A 26 -3.65 9.42 4.85
N PHE A 27 -4.20 8.53 4.01
CA PHE A 27 -4.88 7.30 4.45
C PHE A 27 -4.05 6.06 4.07
N PRO A 28 -3.83 5.09 4.98
CA PRO A 28 -3.25 3.80 4.63
C PRO A 28 -4.08 3.07 3.57
N SER A 29 -3.46 2.69 2.46
CA SER A 29 -4.12 2.07 1.31
C SER A 29 -3.19 1.07 0.61
N GLY A 30 -3.63 0.56 -0.54
CA GLY A 30 -3.01 -0.54 -1.28
C GLY A 30 -3.89 -1.78 -1.22
N ALA A 31 -4.26 -2.34 -2.38
CA ALA A 31 -5.24 -3.43 -2.44
C ALA A 31 -4.81 -4.67 -1.62
N PRO A 32 -3.54 -5.14 -1.68
CA PRO A 32 -3.08 -6.23 -0.82
C PRO A 32 -3.13 -5.87 0.66
N ALA A 33 -2.82 -4.63 1.02
CA ALA A 33 -2.75 -4.18 2.42
C ALA A 33 -4.14 -4.16 3.05
N ILE A 34 -5.12 -3.64 2.31
CA ILE A 34 -6.55 -3.65 2.68
C ILE A 34 -7.05 -5.09 2.83
N PHE A 35 -6.66 -5.99 1.93
CA PHE A 35 -6.98 -7.41 2.06
C PHE A 35 -6.43 -8.02 3.36
N ALA A 36 -5.13 -7.83 3.63
CA ALA A 36 -4.49 -8.39 4.81
C ALA A 36 -5.08 -7.84 6.13
N ALA A 37 -5.36 -6.54 6.17
CA ALA A 37 -6.07 -5.89 7.26
C ALA A 37 -7.43 -6.54 7.53
N GLN A 38 -8.20 -6.82 6.47
CA GLN A 38 -9.51 -7.45 6.62
C GLN A 38 -9.41 -8.90 7.10
N VAL A 39 -8.43 -9.66 6.59
CA VAL A 39 -8.14 -11.02 7.08
C VAL A 39 -7.82 -11.00 8.58
N ALA A 40 -6.98 -10.07 9.02
CA ALA A 40 -6.62 -9.92 10.42
C ALA A 40 -7.81 -9.52 11.31
N LYS A 41 -8.66 -8.59 10.84
CA LYS A 41 -9.92 -8.21 11.54
C LYS A 41 -10.89 -9.38 11.70
N LEU A 42 -10.88 -10.34 10.79
CA LEU A 42 -11.65 -11.59 10.88
C LEU A 42 -10.97 -12.63 11.79
N SER A 43 -10.01 -12.22 12.63
CA SER A 43 -9.27 -13.07 13.58
C SER A 43 -8.43 -14.17 12.93
N HIS A 44 -8.06 -14.00 11.65
CA HIS A 44 -7.11 -14.89 10.98
C HIS A 44 -5.70 -14.30 10.98
N ARG A 45 -4.69 -15.15 11.09
CA ARG A 45 -3.29 -14.72 11.05
C ARG A 45 -2.91 -14.31 9.62
N ALA A 46 -2.46 -13.07 9.45
CA ALA A 46 -1.98 -12.54 8.17
C ALA A 46 -0.56 -11.97 8.30
N ILE A 47 0.36 -12.41 7.44
CA ILE A 47 1.70 -11.83 7.29
C ILE A 47 1.72 -11.01 5.99
N PHE A 48 2.22 -9.78 6.06
CA PHE A 48 2.36 -8.93 4.89
C PHE A 48 3.81 -8.90 4.40
N PHE A 49 4.00 -9.12 3.09
CA PHE A 49 5.26 -8.94 2.40
C PHE A 49 5.15 -7.79 1.39
N GLY A 50 6.08 -6.84 1.46
CA GLY A 50 6.14 -5.67 0.59
C GLY A 50 7.23 -4.69 1.01
N CYS A 51 7.31 -3.55 0.31
CA CYS A 51 8.31 -2.52 0.58
C CYS A 51 7.66 -1.14 0.74
N VAL A 52 8.24 -0.34 1.64
CA VAL A 52 7.90 1.07 1.89
C VAL A 52 9.18 1.91 1.97
N GLY A 53 9.07 3.23 1.88
CA GLY A 53 10.21 4.13 2.11
C GLY A 53 10.54 4.26 3.59
N ASN A 54 11.60 4.99 3.91
CA ASN A 54 11.92 5.41 5.29
C ASN A 54 11.33 6.81 5.57
N ASP A 55 10.00 6.89 5.62
CA ASP A 55 9.25 8.14 5.74
C ASP A 55 8.00 8.02 6.64
N ASP A 56 7.31 9.13 6.88
CA ASP A 56 6.12 9.17 7.75
C ASP A 56 4.93 8.38 7.21
N PHE A 57 4.82 8.26 5.88
CA PHE A 57 3.77 7.45 5.27
C PHE A 57 4.01 5.97 5.55
N ALA A 58 5.26 5.50 5.48
CA ALA A 58 5.62 4.15 5.89
C ALA A 58 5.24 3.86 7.35
N ARG A 59 5.61 4.78 8.26
CA ARG A 59 5.29 4.64 9.70
C ARG A 59 3.79 4.51 9.93
N LEU A 60 3.01 5.43 9.35
CA LEU A 60 1.55 5.41 9.41
C LEU A 60 0.95 4.09 8.92
N ILE A 61 1.40 3.59 7.77
CA ILE A 61 0.88 2.36 7.16
C ILE A 61 1.23 1.14 8.02
N ILE A 62 2.48 1.02 8.46
CA ILE A 62 2.93 -0.09 9.31
C ILE A 62 2.19 -0.10 10.65
N GLU A 63 2.05 1.06 11.30
CA GLU A 63 1.33 1.19 12.57
C GLU A 63 -0.14 0.80 12.41
N ARG A 64 -0.80 1.23 11.32
CA ARG A 64 -2.17 0.85 11.03
C ARG A 64 -2.32 -0.66 10.87
N LEU A 65 -1.46 -1.29 10.07
CA LEU A 65 -1.50 -2.74 9.85
C LEU A 65 -1.27 -3.52 11.16
N ARG A 66 -0.30 -3.10 11.98
CA ARG A 66 -0.06 -3.69 13.30
C ARG A 66 -1.28 -3.56 14.21
N HIS A 67 -1.88 -2.38 14.26
CA HIS A 67 -3.11 -2.14 15.03
C HIS A 67 -4.26 -3.04 14.57
N GLU A 68 -4.34 -3.36 13.28
CA GLU A 68 -5.36 -4.27 12.72
C GLU A 68 -5.01 -5.76 12.91
N GLY A 69 -3.85 -6.09 13.50
CA GLY A 69 -3.42 -7.45 13.81
C GLY A 69 -2.61 -8.13 12.70
N VAL A 70 -2.17 -7.37 11.69
CA VAL A 70 -1.30 -7.90 10.62
C VAL A 70 0.14 -8.00 11.13
N ILE A 71 0.79 -9.12 10.86
CA ILE A 71 2.22 -9.33 11.11
C ILE A 71 3.01 -8.60 10.02
N THR A 72 3.73 -7.56 10.42
CA THR A 72 4.45 -6.65 9.52
C THR A 72 5.92 -7.00 9.32
N ASP A 73 6.38 -8.12 9.86
CA ASP A 73 7.81 -8.50 9.84
C ASP A 73 8.34 -8.76 8.42
N GLY A 74 7.45 -9.02 7.45
CA GLY A 74 7.78 -9.13 6.03
C GLY A 74 7.80 -7.78 5.28
N ILE A 75 7.61 -6.64 5.96
CA ILE A 75 7.67 -5.31 5.34
C ILE A 75 9.09 -4.78 5.42
N HIS A 76 9.70 -4.53 4.26
CA HIS A 76 11.04 -3.95 4.15
C HIS A 76 10.97 -2.44 4.02
N VAL A 77 11.79 -1.74 4.81
CA VAL A 77 11.95 -0.28 4.78
C VAL A 77 13.16 0.08 3.90
N MET A 78 12.91 0.86 2.86
CA MET A 78 13.90 1.28 1.87
C MET A 78 14.43 2.69 2.19
N ASN A 79 15.74 2.82 2.39
CA ASN A 79 16.37 4.12 2.68
C ASN A 79 16.56 5.00 1.44
N ASN A 80 16.52 4.42 0.24
CA ASN A 80 16.79 5.09 -1.04
C ASN A 80 15.54 5.22 -1.93
N ALA A 81 14.34 5.02 -1.37
CA ALA A 81 13.08 5.14 -2.09
C ALA A 81 12.00 5.73 -1.18
N VAL A 82 10.97 6.31 -1.79
CA VAL A 82 9.81 6.89 -1.10
C VAL A 82 8.66 5.89 -1.05
N THR A 83 7.84 5.96 -0.01
CA THR A 83 6.58 5.20 0.08
C THR A 83 5.67 5.54 -1.09
N GLY A 84 4.95 4.55 -1.60
CA GLY A 84 4.01 4.76 -2.69
C GLY A 84 2.89 5.73 -2.30
N THR A 85 2.38 6.48 -3.27
CA THR A 85 1.24 7.38 -3.05
C THR A 85 0.21 7.29 -4.16
N ALA A 86 -1.05 7.58 -3.83
CA ALA A 86 -2.12 7.78 -4.80
C ALA A 86 -2.89 9.06 -4.46
N PHE A 87 -3.04 9.95 -5.43
CA PHE A 87 -3.99 11.06 -5.36
C PHE A 87 -5.23 10.68 -6.13
N VAL A 88 -6.40 10.88 -5.53
CA VAL A 88 -7.70 10.46 -6.08
C VAL A 88 -8.60 11.68 -6.18
N SER A 89 -9.25 11.85 -7.33
CA SER A 89 -10.33 12.82 -7.50
C SER A 89 -11.59 12.14 -8.00
N TYR A 90 -12.74 12.56 -7.49
CA TYR A 90 -14.05 12.05 -7.91
C TYR A 90 -14.67 12.99 -8.95
N GLN A 91 -14.78 12.53 -10.19
CA GLN A 91 -15.56 13.23 -11.22
C GLN A 91 -17.05 13.00 -11.06
N ASN A 92 -17.46 11.90 -10.42
CA ASN A 92 -18.79 11.61 -9.91
C ASN A 92 -18.66 10.37 -9.00
N PRO A 93 -19.73 9.87 -8.35
CA PRO A 93 -19.60 8.71 -7.45
C PRO A 93 -19.10 7.43 -8.13
N GLN A 94 -19.19 7.31 -9.46
CA GLN A 94 -18.76 6.14 -10.23
C GLN A 94 -17.42 6.33 -10.94
N LEU A 95 -16.97 7.57 -11.15
CA LEU A 95 -15.78 7.90 -11.93
C LEU A 95 -14.72 8.57 -11.07
N ARG A 96 -13.56 7.91 -10.98
CA ARG A 96 -12.39 8.39 -10.23
C ARG A 96 -11.20 8.56 -11.17
N ASP A 97 -10.52 9.69 -11.03
CA ASP A 97 -9.21 9.94 -11.63
C ASP A 97 -8.12 9.73 -10.59
N PHE A 98 -6.97 9.21 -11.04
CA PHE A 98 -5.86 8.87 -10.18
C PHE A 98 -4.54 9.46 -10.69
N VAL A 99 -3.69 9.89 -9.77
CA VAL A 99 -2.26 10.10 -10.00
C VAL A 99 -1.49 9.17 -9.08
N PHE A 100 -0.83 8.17 -9.65
CA PHE A 100 -0.10 7.15 -8.91
C PHE A 100 1.41 7.43 -8.90
N ASN A 101 2.01 7.26 -7.73
CA ASN A 101 3.44 7.00 -7.57
C ASN A 101 3.60 5.61 -6.94
N ILE A 102 3.44 4.55 -7.73
CA ILE A 102 3.57 3.16 -7.26
C ILE A 102 4.77 2.46 -7.93
N PRO A 103 4.86 2.37 -9.28
CA PRO A 103 5.90 1.54 -9.91
C PRO A 103 7.33 2.06 -9.73
N ASN A 104 7.51 3.36 -9.51
CA ASN A 104 8.82 3.99 -9.27
C ASN A 104 9.03 4.36 -7.79
N SER A 105 8.15 3.89 -6.90
CA SER A 105 8.28 4.06 -5.45
C SER A 105 8.93 2.82 -4.82
N ALA A 106 9.07 2.77 -3.49
CA ALA A 106 9.52 1.59 -2.78
C ALA A 106 8.70 0.33 -3.12
N CYS A 107 7.41 0.47 -3.46
CA CYS A 107 6.58 -0.65 -3.91
C CYS A 107 7.15 -1.37 -5.13
N GLY A 108 7.70 -0.63 -6.10
CA GLY A 108 8.28 -1.18 -7.32
C GLY A 108 9.65 -1.83 -7.13
N LEU A 109 10.28 -1.65 -5.97
CA LEU A 109 11.56 -2.26 -5.60
C LEU A 109 11.38 -3.58 -4.84
N PHE A 110 10.15 -4.01 -4.60
CA PHE A 110 9.88 -5.31 -3.97
C PHE A 110 10.26 -6.45 -4.92
N THR A 111 11.15 -7.32 -4.46
CA THR A 111 11.70 -8.46 -5.20
C THR A 111 11.68 -9.72 -4.32
N ALA A 112 11.98 -10.87 -4.92
CA ALA A 112 12.07 -12.14 -4.19
C ALA A 112 13.12 -12.14 -3.07
N GLU A 113 14.13 -11.27 -3.13
CA GLU A 113 15.15 -11.13 -2.07
C GLU A 113 14.58 -10.55 -0.77
N HIS A 114 13.46 -9.83 -0.87
CA HIS A 114 12.73 -9.24 0.26
C HIS A 114 11.72 -10.21 0.88
N ILE A 115 11.75 -11.49 0.49
CA ILE A 115 10.88 -12.51 1.06
C ILE A 115 11.70 -13.36 2.02
N ASP A 116 11.51 -13.11 3.32
CA ASP A 116 12.02 -13.99 4.36
C ASP A 116 11.37 -15.38 4.21
N LYS A 117 12.21 -16.37 3.92
CA LYS A 117 11.78 -17.75 3.69
C LYS A 117 11.22 -18.41 4.95
N ASP A 118 11.68 -18.03 6.13
CA ASP A 118 11.20 -18.59 7.40
C ASP A 118 9.86 -17.98 7.81
N LEU A 119 9.60 -16.72 7.47
CA LEU A 119 8.25 -16.15 7.54
C LEU A 119 7.31 -16.81 6.52
N LEU A 120 7.77 -16.99 5.27
CA LEU A 120 6.95 -17.60 4.22
C LEU A 120 6.55 -19.05 4.54
N LYS A 121 7.44 -19.84 5.13
CA LYS A 121 7.14 -21.24 5.57
C LYS A 121 6.03 -21.32 6.61
N GLN A 122 5.72 -20.23 7.31
CA GLN A 122 4.61 -20.17 8.27
C GLN A 122 3.26 -19.92 7.58
N CYS A 123 3.25 -19.65 6.28
CA CYS A 123 2.04 -19.40 5.51
C CYS A 123 1.52 -20.69 4.85
N ASN A 124 0.23 -20.97 5.03
CA ASN A 124 -0.45 -22.06 4.32
C ASN A 124 -1.19 -21.59 3.07
N HIS A 125 -1.39 -20.28 2.91
CA HIS A 125 -2.12 -19.66 1.81
C HIS A 125 -1.36 -18.42 1.34
N LEU A 126 -1.25 -18.25 0.02
CA LEU A 126 -0.62 -17.09 -0.59
C LEU A 126 -1.66 -16.31 -1.40
N HIS A 127 -1.88 -15.04 -1.04
CA HIS A 127 -2.75 -14.15 -1.81
C HIS A 127 -1.92 -13.17 -2.64
N ILE A 128 -2.25 -13.12 -3.93
CA ILE A 128 -1.64 -12.24 -4.93
C ILE A 128 -2.75 -11.40 -5.55
N VAL A 129 -2.57 -10.08 -5.56
CA VAL A 129 -3.46 -9.16 -6.26
C VAL A 129 -2.83 -8.84 -7.61
N GLY A 130 -3.62 -8.87 -8.69
CA GLY A 130 -3.12 -8.59 -10.03
C GLY A 130 -2.52 -7.19 -10.19
N SER A 131 -2.96 -6.21 -9.37
CA SER A 131 -2.33 -4.90 -9.29
C SER A 131 -0.84 -5.06 -8.99
N SER A 132 -0.47 -5.82 -7.98
CA SER A 132 0.92 -5.98 -7.53
C SER A 132 1.90 -6.58 -8.55
N LEU A 133 1.42 -7.09 -9.69
CA LEU A 133 2.26 -7.65 -10.75
C LEU A 133 2.86 -6.57 -11.68
N PHE A 134 3.21 -5.41 -11.12
CA PHE A 134 4.00 -4.39 -11.83
C PHE A 134 5.49 -4.79 -11.97
N SER A 135 5.91 -5.89 -11.33
CA SER A 135 7.30 -6.27 -11.04
C SER A 135 8.05 -7.02 -12.16
N PHE A 136 7.77 -6.75 -13.44
CA PHE A 136 8.68 -7.16 -14.51
C PHE A 136 9.19 -5.92 -15.24
N ARG A 137 10.31 -5.37 -14.74
CA ARG A 137 11.24 -4.54 -15.49
C ARG A 137 12.63 -5.11 -15.36
#